data_AF-A0A7J7K4D2-F1
#
_entry.id   AF-A0A7J7K4D2-F1
#
_cell.length_a   1.000
_cell.length_b   1.000
_cell.length_c   1.000
_cell.angle_alpha   90.00
_cell.angle_beta   90.00
_cell.angle_gamma   90.00
#
_symmetry.space_group_name_H-M   'P 1'
#
loop_
_entity.id
_entity.type
_entity.pdbx_description
1 polymer ?
#
loop_
_entity_poly.entity_id
_entity_poly.type
_entity_poly.pdbx_seq_one_letter_code
_entity_poly.pdbx_strand_id
1 'polypeptide(L)'
;MPALDISTNNSEHSSSCKLGLSVSILDKLGHLTQLMLRKMAESNPKLFSLRVHQSTQNENEIMVSEQSSFQTGDIVEIYKDLNSQSSSHVLLTVTVSDEMIKGTDSVSIVDTICNNKHFNFKTFNQVYVKKVVPEPVDLIVLTCKDTYLSRSDMWRMKQHLENKCIYIDKRVTFIDIIMQITVSEIWLKGESLACGYISNKTRICFRSSSSVLHIFLQMSVENVGVRQLR
;
A
#
# COMPACT_ATOMS: atom_id res chain seq x y z
N MET A 1 -21.46 -15.48 81.01
CA MET A 1 -22.93 -15.29 81.16
C MET A 1 -23.18 -14.03 81.97
N PRO A 2 -24.26 -13.26 81.76
CA PRO A 2 -25.46 -13.45 80.91
C PRO A 2 -25.42 -12.57 79.64
N ALA A 3 -26.13 -12.73 78.51
CA ALA A 3 -27.40 -13.35 78.06
C ALA A 3 -28.59 -12.36 77.88
N LEU A 4 -29.17 -12.39 76.65
CA LEU A 4 -30.56 -12.04 76.22
C LEU A 4 -30.87 -10.52 76.00
N ASP A 5 -31.66 -10.01 75.03
CA ASP A 5 -32.50 -10.49 73.91
C ASP A 5 -32.79 -9.28 72.95
N ILE A 6 -32.77 -9.42 71.61
CA ILE A 6 -33.87 -9.59 70.61
C ILE A 6 -34.88 -8.41 70.45
N SER A 7 -35.15 -8.10 69.15
CA SER A 7 -36.24 -7.31 68.51
C SER A 7 -35.89 -5.84 68.18
N THR A 8 -36.20 -5.24 67.03
CA THR A 8 -36.95 -5.61 65.80
C THR A 8 -36.73 -4.52 64.74
N ASN A 9 -36.64 -4.91 63.46
CA ASN A 9 -37.18 -4.24 62.25
C ASN A 9 -37.07 -2.71 62.07
N ASN A 10 -36.35 -2.23 61.04
CA ASN A 10 -36.90 -1.92 59.70
C ASN A 10 -36.01 -0.99 58.85
N SER A 11 -35.85 -1.42 57.60
CA SER A 11 -35.77 -0.65 56.34
C SER A 11 -34.77 0.51 56.14
N GLU A 12 -33.90 0.29 55.13
CA GLU A 12 -33.65 1.14 53.95
C GLU A 12 -33.09 2.57 54.16
N HIS A 13 -31.98 3.01 53.56
CA HIS A 13 -31.65 2.91 52.15
C HIS A 13 -30.13 2.86 51.91
N SER A 14 -29.75 1.97 50.99
CA SER A 14 -28.50 2.07 50.24
C SER A 14 -28.69 3.04 49.06
N SER A 15 -27.69 3.89 48.83
CA SER A 15 -27.49 4.57 47.55
C SER A 15 -26.04 4.36 47.14
N SER A 16 -25.72 3.11 46.81
CA SER A 16 -24.57 2.75 45.99
C SER A 16 -25.12 2.43 44.61
N CYS A 17 -24.94 3.36 43.68
CA CYS A 17 -25.34 3.21 42.28
C CYS A 17 -24.49 2.10 41.65
N LYS A 18 -24.91 0.84 41.78
CA LYS A 18 -24.42 -0.25 40.94
C LYS A 18 -24.94 -0.01 39.53
N LEU A 19 -24.10 0.58 38.69
CA LEU A 19 -24.28 0.60 37.25
C LEU A 19 -24.25 -0.85 36.75
N GLY A 20 -25.44 -1.45 36.67
CA GLY A 20 -25.66 -2.73 36.01
C GLY A 20 -25.45 -2.58 34.51
N LEU A 21 -24.20 -2.58 34.06
CA LEU A 21 -23.91 -2.95 32.68
C LEU A 21 -24.34 -4.41 32.54
N SER A 22 -25.30 -4.68 31.66
CA SER A 22 -25.73 -6.05 31.41
C SER A 22 -24.52 -6.90 31.04
N VAL A 23 -24.47 -8.15 31.51
CA VAL A 23 -23.38 -9.13 31.22
C VAL A 23 -23.07 -9.16 29.71
N SER A 24 -24.09 -8.99 28.87
CA SER A 24 -24.00 -8.88 27.41
C SER A 24 -23.22 -7.67 26.86
N ILE A 25 -23.13 -6.55 27.58
CA ILE A 25 -22.32 -5.39 27.18
C ILE A 25 -20.85 -5.61 27.54
N LEU A 26 -20.57 -6.18 28.72
CA LEU A 26 -19.23 -6.57 29.15
C LEU A 26 -18.64 -7.69 28.25
N ASP A 27 -19.46 -8.67 27.87
CA ASP A 27 -19.06 -9.71 26.92
C ASP A 27 -18.80 -9.15 25.52
N LYS A 28 -19.61 -8.19 25.05
CA LYS A 28 -19.39 -7.49 23.77
C LYS A 28 -18.14 -6.61 23.78
N LEU A 29 -17.88 -5.91 24.90
CA LEU A 29 -16.64 -5.15 25.10
C LEU A 29 -15.43 -6.07 25.15
N GLY A 30 -15.51 -7.21 25.83
CA GLY A 30 -14.47 -8.24 25.85
C GLY A 30 -14.20 -8.86 24.47
N HIS A 31 -15.25 -9.10 23.69
CA HIS A 31 -15.11 -9.59 22.32
C HIS A 31 -14.52 -8.53 21.37
N LEU A 32 -14.83 -7.24 21.58
CA LEU A 32 -14.23 -6.11 20.87
C LEU A 32 -12.76 -5.92 21.22
N THR A 33 -12.39 -6.05 22.50
CA THR A 33 -10.98 -5.96 22.93
C THR A 33 -10.16 -7.15 22.43
N GLN A 34 -10.72 -8.37 22.44
CA GLN A 34 -10.09 -9.53 21.79
C GLN A 34 -9.96 -9.35 20.26
N LEU A 35 -10.98 -8.82 19.58
CA LEU A 35 -10.92 -8.54 18.14
C LEU A 35 -9.87 -7.47 17.81
N MET A 36 -9.76 -6.43 18.64
CA MET A 36 -8.74 -5.38 18.49
C MET A 36 -7.33 -5.94 18.72
N LEU A 37 -7.13 -6.73 19.78
CA LEU A 37 -5.86 -7.41 20.06
C LEU A 37 -5.47 -8.39 18.95
N ARG A 38 -6.44 -9.14 18.41
CA ARG A 38 -6.23 -10.04 17.28
C ARG A 38 -5.85 -9.30 15.99
N LYS A 39 -6.53 -8.19 15.67
CA LYS A 39 -6.17 -7.32 14.54
C LYS A 39 -4.77 -6.72 14.69
N MET A 40 -4.39 -6.32 15.91
CA MET A 40 -3.03 -5.84 16.18
C MET A 40 -1.99 -6.96 16.04
N ALA A 41 -2.29 -8.18 16.51
CA ALA A 41 -1.41 -9.34 16.38
C ALA A 41 -1.25 -9.82 14.93
N GLU A 42 -2.28 -9.72 14.10
CA GLU A 42 -2.24 -10.01 12.65
C GLU A 42 -1.41 -8.97 11.87
N SER A 43 -1.20 -7.79 12.44
CA SER A 43 -0.39 -6.71 11.85
C SER A 43 1.07 -6.69 12.32
N ASN A 44 1.51 -7.68 13.10
CA ASN A 44 2.90 -7.74 13.53
C ASN A 44 3.81 -8.11 12.35
N PRO A 45 4.90 -7.38 12.15
CA PRO A 45 5.83 -7.67 11.09
C PRO A 45 6.57 -8.98 11.36
N LYS A 46 6.58 -9.84 10.34
CA LYS A 46 7.26 -11.13 10.37
C LYS A 46 8.54 -11.04 9.56
N LEU A 47 9.57 -11.75 10.00
CA LEU A 47 10.88 -11.74 9.36
C LEU A 47 10.95 -12.83 8.29
N PHE A 48 11.32 -12.47 7.08
CA PHE A 48 11.48 -13.40 5.96
C PHE A 48 12.87 -13.28 5.36
N SER A 49 13.41 -14.41 4.90
CA SER A 49 14.62 -14.44 4.08
C SER A 49 14.28 -14.07 2.64
N LEU A 50 14.87 -12.99 2.12
CA LEU A 50 14.61 -12.52 0.78
C LEU A 50 15.37 -13.33 -0.28
N ARG A 51 14.65 -13.79 -1.29
CA ARG A 51 15.19 -14.31 -2.55
C ARG A 51 14.81 -13.37 -3.69
N VAL A 52 15.62 -13.38 -4.74
CA VAL A 52 15.36 -12.56 -5.93
C VAL A 52 15.20 -13.51 -7.11
N HIS A 53 14.08 -13.41 -7.80
CA HIS A 53 13.84 -14.15 -9.05
C HIS A 53 13.89 -13.18 -10.24
N GLN A 54 14.28 -13.70 -11.39
CA GLN A 54 14.33 -12.91 -12.61
C GLN A 54 12.93 -12.78 -13.21
N SER A 55 12.59 -11.60 -13.72
CA SER A 55 11.33 -11.36 -14.45
C SER A 55 11.13 -12.27 -15.67
N THR A 56 12.19 -12.90 -16.19
CA THR A 56 12.13 -13.86 -17.30
C THR A 56 11.66 -15.25 -16.88
N GLN A 57 11.86 -15.61 -15.61
CA GLN A 57 11.50 -16.92 -15.08
C GLN A 57 10.06 -16.93 -14.56
N ASN A 58 9.65 -15.84 -13.89
CA ASN A 58 8.34 -15.70 -13.29
C ASN A 58 7.79 -14.30 -13.52
N GLU A 59 6.52 -14.22 -13.94
CA GLU A 59 5.81 -12.95 -14.15
C GLU A 59 5.30 -12.33 -12.83
N ASN A 60 5.16 -13.14 -11.79
CA ASN A 60 4.65 -12.70 -10.50
C ASN A 60 5.66 -11.78 -9.78
N GLU A 61 5.18 -10.64 -9.26
CA GLU A 61 6.03 -9.64 -8.59
C GLU A 61 6.58 -10.13 -7.25
N ILE A 62 5.77 -10.87 -6.50
CA ILE A 62 6.13 -11.48 -5.22
C ILE A 62 5.56 -12.89 -5.14
N MET A 63 6.38 -13.83 -4.70
CA MET A 63 5.92 -15.15 -4.28
C MET A 63 6.27 -15.38 -2.82
N VAL A 64 5.32 -15.94 -2.10
CA VAL A 64 5.49 -16.29 -0.69
C VAL A 64 5.25 -17.79 -0.52
N SER A 65 6.04 -18.40 0.38
CA SER A 65 5.87 -19.79 0.77
C SER A 65 4.45 -20.06 1.32
N GLU A 66 3.87 -21.20 0.92
CA GLU A 66 2.51 -21.66 1.30
C GLU A 66 2.30 -21.74 2.82
N GLN A 67 3.36 -21.98 3.59
CA GLN A 67 3.30 -22.09 5.05
C GLN A 67 3.19 -20.74 5.77
N SER A 68 3.30 -19.65 5.04
CA SER A 68 3.11 -18.31 5.59
C SER A 68 1.63 -18.05 5.86
N SER A 69 1.32 -17.13 6.78
CA SER A 69 -0.06 -16.78 7.13
C SER A 69 -0.78 -15.90 6.09
N PHE A 70 -0.25 -15.80 4.87
CA PHE A 70 -0.76 -14.90 3.83
C PHE A 70 -1.58 -15.68 2.80
N GLN A 71 -2.66 -15.06 2.32
CA GLN A 71 -3.49 -15.61 1.24
C GLN A 71 -3.19 -14.89 -0.08
N THR A 72 -3.42 -15.56 -1.21
CA THR A 72 -3.32 -14.94 -2.53
C THR A 72 -4.27 -13.74 -2.61
N GLY A 73 -3.75 -12.59 -3.01
CA GLY A 73 -4.50 -11.33 -3.07
C GLY A 73 -4.38 -10.45 -1.82
N ASP A 74 -3.76 -10.95 -0.74
CA ASP A 74 -3.42 -10.09 0.40
C ASP A 74 -2.41 -9.02 0.00
N ILE A 75 -2.51 -7.85 0.62
CA ILE A 75 -1.59 -6.74 0.38
C ILE A 75 -0.61 -6.68 1.54
N VAL A 76 0.68 -6.74 1.19
CA VAL A 76 1.77 -6.75 2.15
C VAL A 76 2.68 -5.55 1.94
N GLU A 77 3.12 -5.00 3.06
CA GLU A 77 4.14 -3.98 3.13
C GLU A 77 5.46 -4.66 3.50
N ILE A 78 6.49 -4.39 2.69
CA ILE A 78 7.82 -4.98 2.84
C ILE A 78 8.82 -3.87 3.09
N TYR A 79 9.60 -3.97 4.14
CA TYR A 79 10.62 -2.99 4.48
C TYR A 79 11.83 -3.65 5.13
N LYS A 80 12.97 -2.95 5.08
CA LYS A 80 14.27 -3.47 5.53
C LYS A 80 14.50 -3.32 7.04
N ASP A 81 14.02 -2.23 7.62
CA ASP A 81 14.25 -1.87 9.02
C ASP A 81 12.99 -1.25 9.62
N LEU A 82 12.71 -1.60 10.88
CA LEU A 82 11.53 -1.16 11.65
C LEU A 82 11.63 0.28 12.13
N ASN A 83 12.86 0.77 12.40
CA ASN A 83 13.07 2.01 13.16
C ASN A 83 13.26 3.26 12.29
N SER A 84 13.44 3.08 10.98
CA SER A 84 13.68 4.17 10.05
C SER A 84 12.35 4.70 9.52
N GLN A 85 11.87 5.85 9.99
CA GLN A 85 10.60 6.47 9.51
C GLN A 85 10.60 6.81 8.01
N SER A 86 11.77 6.80 7.37
CA SER A 86 11.96 6.94 5.92
C SER A 86 12.42 5.65 5.26
N SER A 87 12.14 4.49 5.88
CA SER A 87 12.53 3.20 5.30
C SER A 87 11.83 3.02 3.96
N SER A 88 12.63 2.75 2.95
CA SER A 88 12.20 2.22 1.67
C SER A 88 11.26 1.03 1.89
N HIS A 89 9.96 1.26 1.74
CA HIS A 89 8.93 0.23 1.84
C HIS A 89 8.26 0.03 0.48
N VAL A 90 7.83 -1.20 0.23
CA VAL A 90 7.10 -1.57 -1.00
C VAL A 90 5.79 -2.24 -0.62
N LEU A 91 4.71 -1.81 -1.28
CA LEU A 91 3.42 -2.48 -1.26
C LEU A 91 3.31 -3.44 -2.43
N LEU A 92 3.08 -4.71 -2.15
CA LEU A 92 2.89 -5.76 -3.16
C LEU A 92 1.66 -6.61 -2.85
N THR A 93 1.06 -7.14 -3.91
CA THR A 93 -0.03 -8.11 -3.82
C THR A 93 0.56 -9.51 -3.78
N VAL A 94 0.28 -10.27 -2.74
CA VAL A 94 0.81 -11.62 -2.53
C VAL A 94 0.28 -12.56 -3.58
N THR A 95 1.20 -13.30 -4.21
CA THR A 95 0.88 -14.55 -4.90
C THR A 95 1.52 -15.69 -4.11
N VAL A 96 0.74 -16.72 -3.80
CA VAL A 96 1.24 -17.92 -3.13
C VAL A 96 1.70 -18.89 -4.19
N SER A 97 2.92 -19.39 -4.07
CA SER A 97 3.51 -20.34 -5.02
C SER A 97 4.04 -21.59 -4.32
N ASP A 98 3.74 -22.75 -4.87
CA ASP A 98 4.16 -24.06 -4.34
C ASP A 98 5.62 -24.40 -4.64
N GLU A 99 6.24 -23.69 -5.58
CA GLU A 99 7.63 -23.89 -6.02
C GLU A 99 8.69 -23.42 -5.01
N MET A 100 8.26 -22.76 -3.94
CA MET A 100 9.16 -22.30 -2.89
C MET A 100 9.55 -23.42 -1.93
N ILE A 101 10.77 -23.32 -1.37
CA ILE A 101 11.30 -24.32 -0.44
C ILE A 101 10.41 -24.36 0.82
N LYS A 102 9.63 -25.43 0.90
CA LYS A 102 8.77 -25.75 2.05
C LYS A 102 9.63 -25.87 3.32
N GLY A 103 9.21 -25.25 4.40
CA GLY A 103 9.85 -25.26 5.71
C GLY A 103 10.63 -23.99 6.06
N THR A 104 10.77 -23.04 5.12
CA THR A 104 11.47 -21.78 5.37
C THR A 104 10.59 -20.57 5.09
N ASP A 105 10.57 -19.62 6.03
CA ASP A 105 9.99 -18.28 5.85
C ASP A 105 10.85 -17.50 4.85
N SER A 106 10.62 -17.75 3.58
CA SER A 106 11.26 -17.06 2.47
C SER A 106 10.24 -16.38 1.56
N VAL A 107 10.62 -15.22 1.06
CA VAL A 107 9.85 -14.42 0.10
C VAL A 107 10.73 -14.21 -1.13
N SER A 108 10.20 -14.43 -2.31
CA SER A 108 10.89 -14.10 -3.55
C SER A 108 10.27 -12.86 -4.19
N ILE A 109 11.11 -11.87 -4.48
CA ILE A 109 10.71 -10.62 -5.15
C ILE A 109 11.39 -10.55 -6.51
N VAL A 110 10.71 -9.97 -7.49
CA VAL A 110 11.27 -9.77 -8.83
C VAL A 110 12.47 -8.81 -8.81
N ASP A 111 13.47 -9.12 -9.63
CA ASP A 111 14.71 -8.37 -9.80
C ASP A 111 14.51 -6.88 -10.12
N THR A 112 13.50 -6.54 -10.93
CA THR A 112 13.16 -5.15 -11.27
C THR A 112 12.81 -4.30 -10.05
N ILE A 113 12.17 -4.88 -9.03
CA ILE A 113 11.83 -4.21 -7.76
C ILE A 113 13.07 -4.12 -6.88
N CYS A 114 13.85 -5.20 -6.77
CA CYS A 114 15.05 -5.23 -5.95
C CYS A 114 16.11 -4.21 -6.39
N ASN A 115 16.31 -4.09 -7.71
CA ASN A 115 17.28 -3.18 -8.31
C ASN A 115 16.79 -1.72 -8.40
N ASN A 116 15.54 -1.44 -8.05
CA ASN A 116 14.99 -0.09 -8.09
C ASN A 116 15.69 0.79 -7.05
N LYS A 117 16.10 2.01 -7.47
CA LYS A 117 16.80 3.00 -6.65
C LYS A 117 16.05 3.35 -5.36
N HIS A 118 14.72 3.30 -5.38
CA HIS A 118 13.88 3.65 -4.24
C HIS A 118 13.84 2.56 -3.16
N PHE A 119 14.10 1.30 -3.52
CA PHE A 119 13.93 0.16 -2.60
C PHE A 119 15.24 -0.56 -2.25
N ASN A 120 16.10 -0.80 -3.24
CA ASN A 120 17.43 -1.38 -3.08
C ASN A 120 17.48 -2.59 -2.13
N PHE A 121 16.70 -3.62 -2.47
CA PHE A 121 16.75 -4.89 -1.77
C PHE A 121 17.92 -5.74 -2.28
N LYS A 122 18.61 -6.44 -1.38
CA LYS A 122 19.69 -7.38 -1.74
C LYS A 122 19.27 -8.80 -1.40
N THR A 123 19.65 -9.74 -2.26
CA THR A 123 19.41 -11.17 -2.04
C THR A 123 19.97 -11.64 -0.70
N PHE A 124 19.26 -12.57 -0.06
CA PHE A 124 19.58 -13.17 1.24
C PHE A 124 19.51 -12.24 2.45
N ASN A 125 19.18 -10.96 2.26
CA ASN A 125 18.86 -10.10 3.39
C ASN A 125 17.54 -10.52 4.03
N GLN A 126 17.43 -10.29 5.33
CA GLN A 126 16.17 -10.41 6.04
C GLN A 126 15.32 -9.16 5.79
N VAL A 127 14.04 -9.36 5.50
CA VAL A 127 13.05 -8.30 5.30
C VAL A 127 11.88 -8.53 6.23
N TYR A 128 11.27 -7.44 6.68
CA TYR A 128 10.04 -7.48 7.44
C TYR A 128 8.87 -7.42 6.48
N VAL A 129 7.92 -8.34 6.65
CA VAL A 129 6.70 -8.42 5.86
C VAL A 129 5.53 -8.26 6.80
N LYS A 130 4.66 -7.30 6.50
CA LYS A 130 3.49 -6.96 7.29
C LYS A 130 2.25 -6.97 6.42
N LYS A 131 1.17 -7.60 6.89
CA LYS A 131 -0.14 -7.47 6.24
C LYS A 131 -0.71 -6.09 6.53
N VAL A 132 -1.08 -5.35 5.50
CA VAL A 132 -1.59 -3.98 5.62
C VAL A 132 -2.86 -3.81 4.80
N VAL A 133 -3.80 -3.04 5.34
CA VAL A 133 -4.93 -2.52 4.56
C VAL A 133 -4.45 -1.23 3.91
N PRO A 134 -4.24 -1.19 2.59
CA PRO A 134 -3.63 -0.03 1.96
C PRO A 134 -4.60 1.15 1.90
N GLU A 135 -4.05 2.35 2.00
CA GLU A 135 -4.76 3.59 1.67
C GLU A 135 -4.66 3.86 0.15
N PRO A 136 -5.76 4.21 -0.54
CA PRO A 136 -5.71 4.51 -1.96
C PRO A 136 -4.99 5.83 -2.25
N VAL A 137 -4.20 5.85 -3.33
CA VAL A 137 -3.43 7.03 -3.78
C VAL A 137 -4.32 8.11 -4.40
N ASP A 138 -4.02 9.39 -4.22
CA ASP A 138 -4.85 10.46 -4.81
C ASP A 138 -4.62 10.64 -6.31
N LEU A 139 -3.35 10.71 -6.72
CA LEU A 139 -2.93 10.97 -8.10
C LEU A 139 -1.75 10.09 -8.50
N ILE A 140 -1.82 9.52 -9.70
CA ILE A 140 -0.74 8.75 -10.31
C ILE A 140 -0.44 9.35 -11.68
N VAL A 141 0.83 9.60 -11.96
CA VAL A 141 1.32 10.06 -13.26
C VAL A 141 1.98 8.92 -13.98
N LEU A 142 1.44 8.60 -15.15
CA LEU A 142 1.92 7.58 -16.05
C LEU A 142 2.56 8.24 -17.27
N THR A 143 3.79 7.86 -17.62
CA THR A 143 4.46 8.34 -18.82
C THR A 143 4.43 7.28 -19.91
N CYS A 144 3.89 7.69 -21.06
CA CYS A 144 3.81 6.92 -22.28
C CYS A 144 4.99 7.28 -23.17
N LYS A 145 5.79 6.27 -23.52
CA LYS A 145 6.95 6.42 -24.38
C LYS A 145 6.69 5.71 -25.71
N ASP A 146 6.93 6.41 -26.82
CA ASP A 146 6.93 5.89 -28.20
C ASP A 146 5.65 5.15 -28.64
N THR A 147 4.55 5.30 -27.89
CA THR A 147 3.26 4.69 -28.16
C THR A 147 2.16 5.74 -28.10
N TYR A 148 1.20 5.64 -29.03
CA TYR A 148 0.03 6.52 -29.06
C TYR A 148 -1.10 5.90 -28.24
N LEU A 149 -1.58 6.62 -27.22
CA LEU A 149 -2.73 6.22 -26.41
C LEU A 149 -3.97 6.99 -26.82
N SER A 150 -4.98 6.29 -27.32
CA SER A 150 -6.32 6.86 -27.50
C SER A 150 -7.02 7.03 -26.15
N ARG A 151 -8.11 7.82 -26.09
CA ARG A 151 -8.89 7.97 -24.85
C ARG A 151 -9.58 6.68 -24.40
N SER A 152 -9.97 5.83 -25.36
CA SER A 152 -10.46 4.49 -25.06
C SER A 152 -9.39 3.63 -24.39
N ASP A 153 -8.14 3.70 -24.85
CA ASP A 153 -7.05 2.91 -24.28
C ASP A 153 -6.68 3.41 -22.88
N MET A 154 -6.65 4.73 -22.68
CA MET A 154 -6.46 5.33 -21.35
C MET A 154 -7.51 4.82 -20.35
N TRP A 155 -8.77 4.72 -20.75
CA TRP A 155 -9.84 4.20 -19.89
C TRP A 155 -9.64 2.71 -19.60
N ARG A 156 -9.37 1.89 -20.61
CA ARG A 156 -9.10 0.44 -20.44
C ARG A 156 -7.89 0.19 -19.56
N MET A 157 -6.83 0.98 -19.73
CA MET A 157 -5.63 0.94 -18.90
C MET A 157 -5.95 1.27 -17.44
N LYS A 158 -6.75 2.32 -17.20
CA LYS A 158 -7.23 2.66 -15.85
C LYS A 158 -7.97 1.48 -15.21
N GLN A 159 -8.87 0.85 -15.95
CA GLN A 159 -9.61 -0.33 -15.47
C GLN A 159 -8.69 -1.53 -15.21
N HIS A 160 -7.67 -1.74 -16.06
CA HIS A 160 -6.69 -2.80 -15.88
C HIS A 160 -5.80 -2.60 -14.63
N LEU A 161 -5.57 -1.35 -14.24
CA LEU A 161 -4.77 -0.98 -13.08
C LEU A 161 -5.57 -0.93 -11.77
N GLU A 162 -6.89 -1.02 -11.83
CA GLU A 162 -7.77 -0.98 -10.67
C GLU A 162 -7.49 -2.16 -9.72
N ASN A 163 -7.49 -1.89 -8.42
CA ASN A 163 -7.23 -2.86 -7.33
C ASN A 163 -5.84 -3.51 -7.35
N LYS A 164 -4.84 -2.89 -7.98
CA LYS A 164 -3.45 -3.35 -8.01
C LYS A 164 -2.52 -2.45 -7.22
N CYS A 165 -1.42 -3.02 -6.72
CA CYS A 165 -0.32 -2.27 -6.17
C CYS A 165 0.63 -1.80 -7.28
N ILE A 166 1.12 -0.57 -7.16
CA ILE A 166 2.08 0.02 -8.08
C ILE A 166 3.25 0.63 -7.31
N TYR A 167 4.36 0.77 -8.02
CA TYR A 167 5.57 1.42 -7.54
C TYR A 167 6.16 2.28 -8.65
N ILE A 168 7.00 3.23 -8.25
CA ILE A 168 7.69 4.14 -9.17
C ILE A 168 8.60 3.36 -10.14
N ASP A 169 8.67 3.80 -11.38
CA ASP A 169 9.37 3.14 -12.49
C ASP A 169 8.87 1.73 -12.84
N LYS A 170 7.71 1.31 -12.32
CA LYS A 170 7.05 0.08 -12.78
C LYS A 170 6.67 0.22 -14.25
N ARG A 171 7.11 -0.77 -15.06
CA ARG A 171 6.68 -0.93 -16.45
C ARG A 171 5.39 -1.71 -16.46
N VAL A 172 4.30 -1.05 -16.86
CA VAL A 172 2.99 -1.68 -17.02
C VAL A 172 2.82 -1.98 -18.50
N THR A 173 2.57 -3.25 -18.80
CA THR A 173 2.23 -3.73 -20.14
C THR A 173 0.72 -3.94 -20.23
N PHE A 174 0.13 -3.48 -21.33
CA PHE A 174 -1.27 -3.74 -21.66
C PHE A 174 -1.34 -4.23 -23.11
N ILE A 175 -2.07 -5.34 -23.34
CA ILE A 175 -2.13 -6.08 -24.62
C ILE A 175 -0.73 -6.57 -25.02
N ASP A 176 -0.28 -7.57 -24.25
CA ASP A 176 0.87 -8.46 -24.40
C ASP A 176 2.27 -7.86 -24.64
N ILE A 177 2.44 -6.74 -25.37
CA ILE A 177 3.70 -5.98 -25.53
C ILE A 177 3.48 -4.55 -26.11
N ILE A 178 2.35 -4.27 -26.78
CA ILE A 178 2.23 -3.09 -27.67
C ILE A 178 2.21 -1.76 -26.89
N MET A 179 1.58 -1.73 -25.72
CA MET A 179 1.50 -0.52 -24.91
C MET A 179 2.34 -0.66 -23.65
N GLN A 180 3.48 0.03 -23.65
CA GLN A 180 4.38 0.10 -22.50
C GLN A 180 4.29 1.48 -21.86
N ILE A 181 3.90 1.50 -20.60
CA ILE A 181 3.76 2.72 -19.82
C ILE A 181 4.61 2.59 -18.57
N THR A 182 5.28 3.67 -18.18
CA THR A 182 6.05 3.72 -16.95
C THR A 182 5.35 4.58 -15.91
N VAL A 183 5.33 4.12 -14.66
CA VAL A 183 4.87 4.94 -13.53
C VAL A 183 5.94 5.97 -13.20
N SER A 184 5.63 7.26 -13.34
CA SER A 184 6.60 8.33 -13.10
C SER A 184 6.47 8.93 -11.71
N GLU A 185 5.25 9.22 -11.28
CA GLU A 185 5.00 9.86 -9.98
C GLU A 185 3.76 9.27 -9.31
N ILE A 186 3.79 9.21 -7.99
CA ILE A 186 2.70 8.72 -7.13
C ILE A 186 2.52 9.74 -6.02
N TRP A 187 1.31 10.26 -5.84
CA TRP A 187 1.01 11.34 -4.90
C TRP A 187 -0.13 10.97 -3.97
N LEU A 188 0.09 11.12 -2.66
CA LEU A 188 -0.92 10.97 -1.62
C LEU A 188 -0.88 12.18 -0.71
N LYS A 189 -2.00 12.89 -0.55
CA LYS A 189 -2.15 14.05 0.35
C LYS A 189 -1.08 15.14 0.22
N GLY A 190 -0.53 15.30 -0.99
CA GLY A 190 0.53 16.27 -1.29
C GLY A 190 1.96 15.77 -1.08
N GLU A 191 2.13 14.53 -0.62
CA GLU A 191 3.42 13.87 -0.49
C GLU A 191 3.67 12.92 -1.66
N SER A 192 4.91 12.90 -2.15
CA SER A 192 5.35 11.95 -3.17
C SER A 192 5.68 10.62 -2.50
N LEU A 193 5.08 9.54 -2.99
CA LEU A 193 5.32 8.17 -2.51
C LEU A 193 6.13 7.36 -3.52
N ALA A 194 6.83 6.34 -3.03
CA ALA A 194 7.55 5.38 -3.88
C ALA A 194 6.66 4.21 -4.34
N CYS A 195 5.66 3.85 -3.54
CA CYS A 195 4.67 2.81 -3.84
C CYS A 195 3.28 3.24 -3.41
N GLY A 196 2.25 2.56 -3.91
CA GLY A 196 0.87 2.87 -3.56
C GLY A 196 -0.14 1.89 -4.15
N TYR A 197 -1.36 1.97 -3.63
CA TYR A 197 -2.48 1.13 -4.05
C TYR A 197 -3.47 1.90 -4.92
N ILE A 198 -3.87 1.28 -6.04
CA ILE A 198 -4.84 1.86 -6.97
C ILE A 198 -6.24 1.35 -6.62
N SER A 199 -7.13 2.31 -6.42
CA SER A 199 -8.57 2.10 -6.25
C SER A 199 -9.36 2.98 -7.23
N ASN A 200 -10.68 2.83 -7.26
CA ASN A 200 -11.58 3.49 -8.22
C ASN A 200 -11.57 5.01 -8.07
N LYS A 201 -11.28 5.49 -6.84
CA LYS A 201 -11.19 6.91 -6.49
C LYS A 201 -9.89 7.59 -6.95
N THR A 202 -8.87 6.79 -7.27
CA THR A 202 -7.55 7.30 -7.64
C THR A 202 -7.60 7.95 -9.02
N ARG A 203 -6.95 9.11 -9.15
CA ARG A 203 -6.90 9.84 -10.42
C ARG A 203 -5.63 9.44 -11.17
N ILE A 204 -5.77 9.07 -12.43
CA ILE A 204 -4.64 8.69 -13.28
C ILE A 204 -4.44 9.78 -14.34
N CYS A 205 -3.25 10.36 -14.36
CA CYS A 205 -2.81 11.33 -15.35
C CYS A 205 -1.85 10.66 -16.33
N PHE A 206 -2.16 10.71 -17.62
CA PHE A 206 -1.29 10.22 -18.68
C PHE A 206 -0.48 11.39 -19.24
N ARG A 207 0.84 11.26 -19.23
CA ARG A 207 1.79 12.15 -19.92
C ARG A 207 2.44 11.41 -21.07
N SER A 208 2.72 12.12 -22.15
CA SER A 208 3.51 11.59 -23.26
C SER A 208 4.90 12.21 -23.22
N SER A 209 5.95 11.39 -23.35
CA SER A 209 7.31 11.89 -23.55
C SER A 209 7.55 12.39 -24.98
N SER A 210 6.65 12.04 -25.91
CA SER A 210 6.76 12.30 -27.36
C SER A 210 5.72 13.32 -27.83
N SER A 211 5.27 14.21 -26.95
CA SER A 211 4.29 15.24 -27.29
C SER A 211 4.87 16.29 -28.23
N VAL A 212 4.10 16.69 -29.25
CA VAL A 212 4.46 17.79 -30.14
C VAL A 212 4.05 19.12 -29.49
N LEU A 213 5.01 20.04 -29.32
CA LEU A 213 4.80 21.37 -28.77
C LEU A 213 4.85 22.41 -29.90
N HIS A 214 3.73 23.11 -30.14
CA HIS A 214 3.70 24.25 -31.05
C HIS A 214 3.74 25.55 -30.24
N ILE A 215 4.87 26.26 -30.30
CA ILE A 215 5.03 27.57 -29.67
C ILE A 215 4.76 28.63 -30.72
N PHE A 216 3.71 29.42 -30.52
CA PHE A 216 3.45 30.61 -31.32
C PHE A 216 3.94 31.83 -30.55
N LEU A 217 4.88 32.56 -31.15
CA LEU A 217 5.40 33.81 -30.60
C LEU A 217 4.78 34.97 -31.37
N GLN A 218 3.94 35.76 -30.70
CA GLN A 218 3.41 36.97 -31.28
C GLN A 218 4.36 38.14 -31.00
N MET A 219 4.78 38.81 -32.06
CA MET A 219 5.54 40.06 -31.96
C MET A 219 4.59 41.25 -32.00
N SER A 220 4.73 42.16 -31.04
CA SER A 220 4.09 43.47 -31.00
C SER A 220 5.14 44.56 -30.88
N VAL A 221 4.76 45.82 -31.15
CA VAL A 221 5.67 46.98 -31.08
C VAL A 221 6.22 47.19 -29.67
N GLU A 222 5.48 46.80 -28.63
CA GLU A 222 5.92 46.86 -27.23
C GLU A 222 7.04 45.84 -26.91
N ASN A 223 7.05 44.69 -27.60
CA ASN A 223 8.07 43.66 -27.44
C ASN A 223 9.39 44.03 -28.16
N VAL A 224 9.34 45.03 -29.04
CA VAL A 224 10.52 45.61 -29.67
C VAL A 224 11.02 46.70 -28.74
N GLY A 225 12.08 46.40 -27.99
CA GLY A 225 12.81 47.41 -27.23
C GLY A 225 13.33 48.48 -28.18
N VAL A 226 12.55 49.55 -28.36
CA VAL A 226 12.98 50.75 -29.08
C VAL A 226 14.02 51.40 -28.18
N ARG A 227 15.30 51.10 -28.41
CA ARG A 227 16.39 51.94 -27.92
C ARG A 227 16.16 53.31 -28.54
N GLN A 228 15.57 54.23 -27.79
CA GLN A 228 15.56 55.64 -28.11
C GLN A 228 17.03 56.09 -28.17
N LEU A 229 17.58 56.15 -29.38
CA LEU A 229 18.79 56.90 -29.66
C LEU A 229 18.41 58.37 -29.49
N ARG A 230 18.72 58.90 -28.31
CA ARG A 230 18.82 60.34 -28.06
C ARG A 230 20.05 60.91 -28.76
#